data_AF-A0A7S1YIR8-F1
#
_entry.id   AF-A0A7S1YIR8-F1
#
_cell.length_a   1.000
_cell.length_b   1.000
_cell.length_c   1.000
_cell.angle_alpha   90.00
_cell.angle_beta   90.00
_cell.angle_gamma   90.00
#
_symmetry.space_group_name_H-M   'P 1'
#
loop_
_entity.id
_entity.type
_entity.pdbx_description
1 polymer ?
#
loop_
_entity_poly.entity_id
_entity_poly.type
_entity_poly.pdbx_seq_one_letter_code
_entity_poly.pdbx_strand_id
1 'polypeptide(L)'
;PNDSLIATGSQDKTAKIWNATDLSLQATLKGHKRGVWDCQFSPYDRVVATSSADRSIKLWSLSDFSCVRTFQGHTASALRVRFLSGGLQLVSSGADGLVKLWTIR
;
A
#
# COMPACT_ATOMS: atom_id res chain seq x y z
N PRO A 1 -0.90 -4.48 -13.93
CA PRO A 1 0.39 -4.08 -13.30
C PRO A 1 1.40 -3.71 -14.38
N ASN A 2 2.09 -2.58 -14.27
CA ASN A 2 3.24 -2.32 -15.16
C ASN A 2 4.41 -3.13 -14.60
N ASP A 3 4.89 -4.13 -15.35
CA ASP A 3 5.94 -5.10 -14.97
C ASP A 3 7.33 -4.48 -14.70
N SER A 4 7.41 -3.16 -14.56
CA SER A 4 8.65 -2.40 -14.46
C SER A 4 8.92 -1.82 -13.07
N LEU A 5 8.03 -2.04 -12.09
CA LEU A 5 8.18 -1.50 -10.74
C LEU A 5 8.10 -2.58 -9.66
N ILE A 6 8.93 -2.41 -8.64
CA ILE A 6 8.92 -3.21 -7.41
C ILE A 6 8.55 -2.28 -6.25
N ALA A 7 7.67 -2.75 -5.36
CA ALA A 7 7.36 -2.07 -4.11
C ALA A 7 7.89 -2.89 -2.93
N THR A 8 8.46 -2.21 -1.94
CA THR A 8 8.95 -2.84 -0.70
C THR A 8 8.47 -2.04 0.51
N GLY A 9 7.91 -2.71 1.51
CA GLY A 9 7.63 -2.13 2.83
C GLY A 9 8.76 -2.40 3.82
N SER A 10 8.99 -1.48 4.77
CA SER A 10 10.07 -1.60 5.77
C SER A 10 9.58 -1.23 7.17
N GLN A 11 10.25 -1.77 8.19
CA GLN A 11 10.05 -1.35 9.59
C GLN A 11 10.50 0.09 9.86
N ASP A 12 11.29 0.69 8.96
CA ASP A 12 11.67 2.12 9.01
C ASP A 12 10.50 3.09 8.78
N LYS A 13 9.27 2.57 8.67
CA LYS A 13 8.01 3.31 8.49
C LYS A 13 7.82 3.86 7.08
N THR A 14 8.64 3.43 6.12
CA THR A 14 8.53 3.80 4.72
C THR A 14 8.22 2.61 3.85
N ALA A 15 7.62 2.90 2.69
CA ALA A 15 7.68 2.00 1.55
C ALA A 15 8.58 2.64 0.49
N LYS A 16 9.19 1.82 -0.35
CA LYS A 16 10.06 2.26 -1.44
C LYS A 16 9.59 1.66 -2.75
N ILE A 17 9.70 2.45 -3.81
CA ILE A 17 9.42 2.04 -5.18
C ILE A 17 10.73 2.02 -5.94
N TRP A 18 10.96 0.92 -6.64
CA TRP A 18 12.17 0.64 -7.39
C TRP A 18 11.82 0.35 -8.83
N ASN A 19 12.71 0.70 -9.75
CA ASN A 19 12.63 0.20 -11.11
C ASN A 19 13.10 -1.27 -11.12
N ALA A 20 12.30 -2.16 -11.70
CA ALA A 20 12.57 -3.59 -11.71
C ALA A 20 13.74 -3.99 -12.63
N THR A 21 14.08 -3.17 -13.62
CA THR A 21 15.12 -3.44 -14.62
C THR A 21 16.50 -3.08 -14.11
N ASP A 22 16.67 -1.89 -13.52
CA ASP A 22 17.98 -1.37 -13.08
C ASP A 22 18.12 -1.29 -11.55
N LEU A 23 17.07 -1.63 -10.80
CA LEU A 23 17.01 -1.59 -9.33
C LEU A 23 17.26 -0.19 -8.75
N SER A 24 17.10 0.87 -9.55
CA SER A 24 17.21 2.24 -9.08
C SER A 24 16.02 2.61 -8.19
N LEU A 25 16.30 3.35 -7.11
CA LEU A 25 15.27 3.87 -6.21
C LEU A 25 14.53 5.03 -6.88
N GLN A 26 13.25 4.82 -7.18
CA GLN A 26 12.40 5.82 -7.83
C GLN A 26 11.72 6.74 -6.81
N ALA A 27 11.25 6.17 -5.69
CA ALA A 27 10.58 6.95 -4.67
C ALA A 27 10.68 6.32 -3.28
N THR A 28 10.62 7.18 -2.24
CA THR A 28 10.39 6.76 -0.85
C THR A 28 9.07 7.34 -0.37
N LEU A 29 8.10 6.47 -0.15
CA LEU A 29 6.76 6.77 0.33
C LEU A 29 6.79 6.98 1.85
N LYS A 30 6.82 8.25 2.27
CA LYS A 30 6.84 8.65 3.68
C LYS A 30 5.44 9.07 4.12
N GLY A 31 5.01 8.59 5.28
CA GLY A 31 3.73 9.02 5.87
C GLY A 31 3.10 8.02 6.84
N HIS A 32 3.53 6.76 6.84
CA HIS A 32 3.18 5.82 7.89
C HIS A 32 3.87 6.19 9.21
N LYS A 33 3.21 5.95 10.33
CA LYS A 33 3.72 6.25 11.68
C LYS A 33 4.47 5.08 12.31
N ARG A 34 4.32 3.88 11.74
CA ARG A 34 4.97 2.62 12.16
C ARG A 34 5.34 1.80 10.92
N GLY A 35 6.00 0.65 11.11
CA GLY A 35 6.47 -0.21 10.03
C GLY A 35 5.39 -0.58 9.01
N VAL A 36 5.79 -0.68 7.74
CA VAL A 36 4.95 -1.12 6.62
C VAL A 36 5.09 -2.63 6.48
N TRP A 37 3.98 -3.35 6.50
CA TRP A 37 3.96 -4.81 6.49
C TRP A 37 3.69 -5.44 5.14
N ASP A 38 2.99 -4.73 4.27
CA ASP A 38 2.62 -5.23 2.95
C ASP A 38 2.43 -4.07 1.98
N CYS A 39 2.65 -4.36 0.70
CA CYS A 39 2.46 -3.42 -0.40
C CYS A 39 1.93 -4.16 -1.62
N GLN A 40 0.93 -3.60 -2.28
CA GLN A 40 0.27 -4.21 -3.42
C GLN A 40 0.00 -3.17 -4.50
N PHE A 41 0.37 -3.46 -5.75
CA PHE A 41 -0.03 -2.64 -6.89
C PHE A 41 -1.49 -2.90 -7.28
N SER A 42 -2.20 -1.83 -7.65
CA SER A 42 -3.51 -1.99 -8.28
C SER A 42 -3.34 -2.61 -9.69
N PRO A 43 -4.24 -3.52 -10.09
CA PRO A 43 -4.21 -4.10 -11.43
C PRO A 43 -4.58 -3.10 -12.54
N TYR A 44 -5.43 -2.12 -12.25
CA TYR A 44 -6.00 -1.18 -13.24
C TYR A 44 -5.60 0.28 -13.01
N ASP A 45 -5.51 0.70 -11.75
CA ASP A 45 -5.15 2.07 -11.41
C ASP A 45 -3.65 2.22 -11.23
N ARG A 46 -3.12 3.40 -11.53
CA ARG A 46 -1.72 3.74 -11.27
C ARG A 46 -1.51 4.08 -9.79
N VAL A 47 -1.90 3.17 -8.88
CA VAL A 47 -1.71 3.32 -7.44
C VAL A 47 -1.07 2.07 -6.81
N VAL A 48 -0.39 2.30 -5.69
CA VAL A 48 0.06 1.24 -4.78
C VAL A 48 -0.61 1.40 -3.43
N ALA A 49 -1.08 0.30 -2.85
CA ALA A 49 -1.60 0.26 -1.50
C ALA A 49 -0.52 -0.24 -0.54
N THR A 50 -0.44 0.33 0.65
CA THR A 50 0.46 -0.13 1.72
C THR A 50 -0.32 -0.32 3.02
N SER A 51 -0.07 -1.40 3.75
CA SER A 51 -0.65 -1.64 5.09
C SER A 51 0.43 -1.55 6.16
N SER A 52 0.08 -1.04 7.35
CA SER A 52 1.06 -0.74 8.39
C SER A 52 0.63 -1.14 9.81
N ALA A 53 1.63 -1.32 10.67
CA ALA A 53 1.49 -1.40 12.13
C ALA A 53 0.79 -0.16 12.73
N ASP A 54 0.71 0.96 12.00
CA ASP A 54 -0.03 2.14 12.44
C ASP A 54 -1.55 2.02 12.26
N ARG A 55 -2.04 0.81 11.91
CA ARG A 55 -3.45 0.44 11.77
C ARG A 55 -4.13 1.05 10.55
N SER A 56 -3.36 1.71 9.69
CA SER A 56 -3.86 2.33 8.47
C SER A 56 -3.43 1.57 7.22
N ILE A 57 -4.20 1.80 6.17
CA ILE A 57 -3.82 1.48 4.80
C ILE A 57 -3.71 2.79 4.04
N LYS A 58 -2.65 2.98 3.27
CA LYS A 58 -2.47 4.18 2.44
C LYS A 58 -2.46 3.81 0.97
N LEU A 59 -3.06 4.66 0.15
CA LEU A 59 -2.96 4.62 -1.31
C LEU A 59 -2.02 5.72 -1.76
N TRP A 60 -1.12 5.37 -2.66
CA TRP A 60 -0.13 6.27 -3.22
C TRP A 60 -0.28 6.30 -4.73
N SER A 61 -0.31 7.48 -5.32
CA SER A 61 -0.28 7.61 -6.78
C SER A 61 1.11 7.24 -7.30
N LEU A 62 1.18 6.52 -8.42
CA LEU A 62 2.44 6.24 -9.11
C LEU A 62 2.86 7.35 -10.07
N SER A 63 2.01 8.37 -10.29
CA SER A 63 2.38 9.53 -11.13
C SER A 63 3.33 10.48 -10.42
N ASP A 64 3.11 10.69 -9.12
CA ASP A 64 3.83 11.68 -8.32
C ASP A 64 4.24 11.16 -6.92
N PHE A 65 3.94 9.89 -6.62
CA PHE A 65 4.24 9.26 -5.33
C PHE A 65 3.60 9.92 -4.11
N SER A 66 2.54 10.71 -4.33
CA SER A 66 1.78 11.35 -3.28
C SER A 66 0.79 10.38 -2.62
N CYS A 67 0.51 10.59 -1.32
CA CYS A 67 -0.51 9.84 -0.60
C CYS A 67 -1.90 10.41 -0.98
N VAL A 68 -2.64 9.69 -1.81
CA VAL A 68 -3.97 10.13 -2.29
C VAL A 68 -5.11 9.76 -1.34
N ARG A 69 -4.92 8.72 -0.51
CA ARG A 69 -5.92 8.29 0.47
C ARG A 69 -5.30 7.58 1.65
N THR A 70 -5.91 7.75 2.82
CA THR A 70 -5.63 6.94 4.02
C THR A 70 -6.92 6.33 4.51
N PHE A 71 -6.95 5.01 4.63
CA PHE A 71 -8.03 4.26 5.24
C PHE A 71 -7.73 4.00 6.71
N GLN A 72 -8.69 4.36 7.56
CA GLN A 72 -8.67 4.16 9.01
C GLN A 72 -9.84 3.27 9.39
N GLY A 73 -9.63 2.34 10.32
CA GLY A 73 -10.73 1.50 10.82
C GLY A 73 -10.31 0.15 11.39
N HIS A 74 -9.08 -0.30 11.15
CA HIS A 74 -8.51 -1.39 11.96
C HIS A 74 -8.18 -0.88 13.37
N THR A 75 -8.45 -1.69 14.38
CA THR A 75 -8.16 -1.35 15.79
C THR A 75 -6.78 -1.83 16.23
N ALA A 76 -6.13 -2.68 15.43
CA ALA A 76 -4.76 -3.13 15.55
C ALA A 76 -4.01 -3.07 14.20
N SER A 77 -2.77 -3.56 14.14
CA SER A 77 -1.93 -3.50 12.93
C SER A 77 -2.64 -4.02 11.68
N ALA A 78 -2.58 -3.27 10.58
CA ALA A 78 -3.02 -3.77 9.28
C ALA A 78 -1.88 -4.63 8.68
N LEU A 79 -2.15 -5.91 8.45
CA LEU A 79 -1.13 -6.93 8.18
C LEU A 79 -0.93 -7.19 6.69
N ARG A 80 -2.03 -7.28 5.92
CA ARG A 80 -2.01 -7.53 4.48
C ARG A 80 -3.01 -6.65 3.76
N VAL A 81 -2.75 -6.39 2.48
CA VAL A 81 -3.66 -5.67 1.59
C VAL A 81 -3.69 -6.28 0.20
N ARG A 82 -4.87 -6.47 -0.39
CA ARG A 82 -5.06 -7.00 -1.74
C ARG A 82 -6.08 -6.18 -2.50
N PHE A 83 -5.82 -5.94 -3.78
CA PHE A 83 -6.83 -5.39 -4.68
C PHE A 83 -7.73 -6.52 -5.19
N LEU A 84 -9.02 -6.21 -5.33
CA LEU A 84 -9.93 -7.08 -6.06
C LEU A 84 -9.77 -6.85 -7.57
N SER A 85 -10.16 -7.84 -8.37
CA SER A 85 -10.06 -7.82 -9.84
C SER A 85 -10.91 -6.73 -10.51
N GLY A 86 -11.72 -5.97 -9.76
CA GLY A 86 -12.39 -4.78 -10.28
C GLY A 86 -11.56 -3.49 -10.14
N GLY A 87 -10.43 -3.50 -9.43
CA GLY A 87 -9.60 -2.31 -9.16
C GLY A 87 -10.21 -1.29 -8.17
N LEU A 88 -11.54 -1.18 -8.15
CA LEU A 88 -12.31 -0.21 -7.35
C LEU A 88 -12.40 -0.55 -5.86
N GLN A 89 -11.92 -1.71 -5.45
CA GLN A 89 -12.01 -2.18 -4.09
C GLN A 89 -10.72 -2.85 -3.65
N LEU A 90 -10.43 -2.72 -2.36
CA LEU A 90 -9.34 -3.43 -1.70
C LEU A 90 -9.85 -4.15 -0.45
N VAL A 91 -9.18 -5.24 -0.12
CA VAL A 91 -9.40 -6.02 1.09
C VAL A 91 -8.15 -5.95 1.94
N SER A 92 -8.31 -5.80 3.25
CA SER A 92 -7.22 -5.87 4.21
C SER A 92 -7.52 -6.82 5.34
N SER A 93 -6.48 -7.44 5.88
CA SER A 93 -6.55 -8.17 7.14
C SER A 93 -5.81 -7.42 8.22
N GLY A 94 -6.35 -7.46 9.45
CA GLY A 94 -5.75 -6.84 10.61
C GLY A 94 -5.44 -7.84 11.73
N ALA A 95 -4.52 -7.45 12.60
CA ALA A 95 -4.26 -8.15 13.87
C ALA A 95 -5.42 -8.01 14.88
N ASP A 96 -6.47 -7.26 14.51
CA ASP A 96 -7.73 -7.15 15.25
C ASP A 96 -8.67 -8.33 14.97
N GLY A 97 -8.21 -9.33 14.19
CA GLY A 97 -9.01 -10.49 13.80
C GLY A 97 -10.04 -10.20 12.71
N LEU A 98 -10.02 -9.00 12.13
CA LEU A 98 -10.99 -8.58 11.13
C LEU A 98 -10.39 -8.54 9.72
N VAL A 99 -11.24 -8.85 8.75
CA VAL A 99 -11.03 -8.54 7.34
C VAL A 99 -11.95 -7.38 6.98
N LYS A 100 -11.41 -6.34 6.33
CA LYS A 100 -12.16 -5.15 5.95
C LYS A 100 -12.11 -4.95 4.44
N LEU A 101 -13.26 -4.59 3.87
CA LEU A 101 -13.41 -4.20 2.48
C LEU A 101 -13.48 -2.68 2.39
N TRP A 102 -12.72 -2.09 1.48
CA TRP A 102 -12.68 -0.65 1.26
C TRP A 102 -12.96 -0.35 -0.20
N THR A 103 -13.72 0.73 -0.43
CA THR A 103 -14.01 1.21 -1.78
C THR A 103 -13.12 2.40 -2.11
N ILE A 104 -12.49 2.34 -3.28
CA ILE A 104 -11.66 3.39 -3.87
C ILE A 104 -12.57 4.16 -4.83
N ARG A 105 -13.40 5.05 -4.28
CA ARG A 105 -14.14 6.05 -5.06
C ARG A 105 -13.27 7.25 -5.38
#